data_AF-A0A9D4EIC9-F1
#
_entry.id   AF-A0A9D4EIC9-F1
#
_cell.length_a   1.000
_cell.length_b   1.000
_cell.length_c   1.000
_cell.angle_alpha   90.00
_cell.angle_beta   90.00
_cell.angle_gamma   90.00
#
_symmetry.space_group_name_H-M   'P 1'
#
loop_
_entity.id
_entity.type
_entity.pdbx_description
1 polymer ?
#
loop_
_entity_poly.entity_id
_entity_poly.type
_entity_poly.pdbx_seq_one_letter_code
_entity_poly.pdbx_strand_id
1 'polypeptide(L)'
;MFYGIDETNDPVNENSETLVKTLILDVLKINTQIMVFDRVHRIGPKGNRRTRPIVAKVHSYNDRETVRQKSFDTESGNGIA
;
A
#
# COMPACT_ATOMS: atom_id res chain seq x y z
N MET A 1 -3.17 0.94 6.26
CA MET A 1 -2.10 -0.08 6.24
C MET A 1 -2.28 -0.91 5.00
N PHE A 2 -1.19 -1.43 4.44
CA PHE A 2 -1.23 -2.28 3.26
C PHE A 2 -0.70 -3.67 3.63
N TYR A 3 -1.45 -4.70 3.27
CA TYR A 3 -1.16 -6.11 3.58
C TYR A 3 -0.99 -6.90 2.28
N GLY A 4 -0.36 -8.07 2.37
CA GLY A 4 -0.25 -9.01 1.23
C GLY A 4 0.68 -8.55 0.09
N ILE A 5 1.47 -7.49 0.29
CA ILE A 5 2.51 -7.10 -0.66
C ILE A 5 3.73 -7.99 -0.40
N ASP A 6 4.16 -8.75 -1.42
CA ASP A 6 5.33 -9.64 -1.30
C ASP A 6 6.59 -8.87 -0.89
N GLU A 7 7.42 -9.53 -0.08
CA GLU A 7 8.75 -9.02 0.28
C GLU A 7 9.80 -9.66 -0.63
N THR A 8 10.72 -8.84 -1.11
CA THR A 8 11.92 -9.31 -1.81
C THR A 8 13.17 -9.07 -0.96
N ASN A 9 14.17 -9.92 -1.15
CA ASN A 9 15.49 -9.72 -0.58
C ASN A 9 16.35 -8.74 -1.38
N ASP A 10 15.86 -8.33 -2.56
CA ASP A 10 16.53 -7.35 -3.40
C ASP A 10 16.22 -5.91 -2.91
N PRO A 11 17.22 -5.19 -2.36
CA PRO A 11 17.01 -3.85 -1.85
C PRO A 11 16.61 -2.83 -2.93
N VAL A 12 16.92 -3.09 -4.21
CA VAL A 12 16.51 -2.23 -5.33
C VAL A 12 15.00 -2.33 -5.55
N ASN A 13 14.44 -3.54 -5.37
CA ASN A 13 13.04 -3.84 -5.63
C ASN A 13 12.14 -3.72 -4.37
N GLU A 14 12.69 -3.63 -3.16
CA GLU A 14 11.94 -3.46 -1.90
C GLU A 14 11.70 -1.97 -1.54
N ASN A 15 11.50 -1.10 -2.53
CA ASN A 15 11.08 0.27 -2.26
C ASN A 15 9.60 0.30 -1.88
N SER A 16 9.33 0.40 -0.57
CA SER A 16 7.97 0.35 -0.02
C SER A 16 7.04 1.44 -0.56
N GLU A 17 7.57 2.64 -0.89
CA GLU A 17 6.74 3.71 -1.46
C GLU A 17 6.31 3.37 -2.88
N THR A 18 7.23 2.89 -3.73
CA THR A 18 6.90 2.44 -5.08
C THR A 18 5.88 1.31 -5.06
N LEU A 19 6.06 0.32 -4.19
CA LEU A 19 5.12 -0.80 -4.05
C LEU A 19 3.71 -0.34 -3.69
N VAL A 20 3.58 0.58 -2.73
CA VAL A 20 2.28 1.16 -2.34
C VAL A 20 1.67 1.97 -3.49
N LYS A 21 2.47 2.79 -4.19
CA LYS A 21 2.02 3.59 -5.34
C LYS A 21 1.51 2.72 -6.47
N THR A 22 2.22 1.64 -6.79
CA THR A 22 1.82 0.66 -7.81
C THR A 22 0.53 -0.04 -7.40
N LEU A 23 0.42 -0.51 -6.16
CA LEU A 23 -0.80 -1.17 -5.67
C LEU A 23 -2.03 -0.27 -5.76
N ILE A 24 -1.91 0.99 -5.31
CA ILE A 24 -3.01 1.96 -5.36
C ILE A 24 -3.41 2.26 -6.81
N LEU A 25 -2.44 2.39 -7.71
CA LEU A 25 -2.71 2.61 -9.13
C LEU A 25 -3.39 1.39 -9.77
N ASP A 26 -2.89 0.19 -9.50
CA ASP A 26 -3.35 -1.03 -10.18
C ASP A 26 -4.68 -1.54 -9.63
N VAL A 27 -4.88 -1.50 -8.32
CA VAL A 27 -6.10 -2.03 -7.68
C VAL A 27 -7.19 -0.97 -7.60
N LEU A 28 -6.86 0.23 -7.13
CA LEU A 28 -7.85 1.28 -6.87
C LEU A 28 -8.03 2.24 -8.05
N LYS A 29 -7.19 2.12 -9.09
CA LYS A 29 -7.20 3.00 -10.28
C LYS A 29 -7.14 4.48 -9.88
N ILE A 30 -6.29 4.81 -8.91
CA ILE A 30 -6.02 6.20 -8.47
C ILE A 30 -4.64 6.60 -8.99
N ASN A 31 -4.54 7.78 -9.64
CA ASN A 31 -3.25 8.30 -10.06
C ASN A 31 -2.41 8.69 -8.83
N THR A 32 -1.26 8.05 -8.65
CA THR A 32 -0.37 8.25 -7.49
C THR A 32 0.84 9.15 -7.79
N GLN A 33 0.99 9.67 -9.01
CA GLN A 33 2.17 10.48 -9.40
C GLN A 33 2.36 11.72 -8.53
N ILE A 34 1.27 12.36 -8.13
CA ILE A 34 1.28 13.57 -7.28
C ILE A 34 1.08 13.25 -5.79
N MET A 35 0.87 11.99 -5.42
CA MET A 35 0.69 11.61 -4.02
C MET A 35 2.04 11.66 -3.30
N VAL A 36 2.07 12.45 -2.22
CA VAL A 36 3.23 12.60 -1.35
C VAL A 36 3.01 11.78 -0.08
N PHE A 37 4.02 10.97 0.26
CA PHE A 37 4.06 10.22 1.51
C PHE A 37 5.12 10.82 2.43
N ASP A 38 4.76 11.08 3.68
CA ASP A 38 5.72 11.54 4.69
C ASP A 38 6.66 10.41 5.12
N ARG A 39 6.12 9.18 5.24
CA ARG A 39 6.84 7.98 5.70
C ARG A 39 6.22 6.73 5.10
N VAL A 40 7.03 5.83 4.54
CA VAL A 40 6.59 4.52 4.06
C VAL A 40 7.61 3.46 4.45
N HIS A 41 7.20 2.43 5.18
CA HIS A 41 8.09 1.33 5.60
C HIS A 41 7.32 0.07 6.02
N ARG A 42 8.00 -1.07 5.96
CA ARG A 42 7.53 -2.34 6.53
C ARG A 42 7.56 -2.30 8.05
N ILE A 43 6.56 -2.90 8.70
CA ILE A 43 6.51 -3.02 10.16
C ILE A 43 6.74 -4.45 10.61
N GLY A 44 7.59 -4.60 11.62
CA GLY A 44 7.85 -5.88 12.30
C GLY A 44 9.18 -6.53 11.89
N PRO A 45 9.61 -7.56 12.64
CA PRO A 45 10.83 -8.29 12.36
C PRO A 45 10.69 -9.07 11.06
N LYS A 46 11.75 -9.07 10.24
CA LYS A 46 11.80 -9.87 9.01
C LYS A 46 11.74 -11.36 9.42
N GLY A 47 10.71 -12.07 8.95
CA GLY A 47 10.45 -13.46 9.34
C GLY A 47 10.18 -14.34 8.11
N ASN A 48 10.54 -15.62 8.20
CA ASN A 48 10.54 -16.54 7.05
C ASN A 48 9.15 -16.88 6.45
N ARG A 49 8.03 -16.52 7.09
CA ARG A 49 6.70 -17.06 6.71
C ARG A 49 5.57 -16.04 6.59
N ARG A 50 5.82 -14.74 6.76
CA ARG A 50 4.77 -13.72 6.62
C ARG A 50 5.32 -12.47 5.95
N THR A 51 4.66 -12.02 4.89
CA THR A 51 4.85 -10.69 4.30
C THR A 51 4.47 -9.64 5.34
N ARG A 52 5.42 -8.78 5.73
CA ARG A 52 5.17 -7.72 6.70
C ARG A 52 4.27 -6.64 6.09
N PRO A 53 3.33 -6.09 6.86
CA PRO A 53 2.52 -4.97 6.38
C PRO A 53 3.40 -3.74 6.11
N ILE A 54 2.98 -2.93 5.13
CA ILE A 54 3.54 -1.60 4.89
C ILE A 54 2.64 -0.56 5.58
N VAL A 55 3.24 0.29 6.40
CA VAL A 55 2.63 1.53 6.86
C VAL A 55 3.07 2.66 5.94
N ALA A 56 2.09 3.38 5.39
CA ALA A 56 2.31 4.60 4.63
C ALA A 56 1.54 5.75 5.28
N LYS A 57 2.24 6.83 5.61
CA LYS A 57 1.66 8.10 6.06
C LYS A 57 1.54 9.01 4.85
N VAL A 58 0.32 9.18 4.35
CA VAL A 58 0.02 10.13 3.28
C VAL A 58 0.09 11.55 3.84
N HIS A 59 0.71 12.47 3.10
CA HIS A 59 0.83 13.88 3.50
C HIS A 59 -0.53 14.59 3.50
N SER A 60 -1.30 14.41 2.43
CA SER A 60 -2.64 14.98 2.27
C SER A 60 -3.71 14.09 2.91
N TYR A 61 -4.57 14.69 3.74
CA TYR A 61 -5.74 14.00 4.28
C TYR A 61 -6.70 13.54 3.18
N ASN A 62 -6.90 14.37 2.14
CA ASN A 62 -7.84 14.08 1.07
C ASN A 62 -7.41 12.85 0.26
N ASP A 63 -6.11 12.72 -0.02
CA ASP A 63 -5.55 11.56 -0.72
C ASP A 63 -5.74 10.29 0.12
N ARG A 64 -5.46 10.37 1.42
CA ARG A 64 -5.67 9.26 2.36
C ARG A 64 -7.12 8.80 2.37
N GLU A 65 -8.07 9.73 2.44
CA GLU A 65 -9.49 9.40 2.50
C GLU A 65 -10.01 8.86 1.17
N THR A 66 -9.51 9.38 0.05
CA THR A 66 -9.84 8.86 -1.30
C THR A 66 -9.40 7.40 -1.44
N VAL A 67 -8.16 7.08 -1.02
CA VAL A 67 -7.64 5.70 -1.02
C VAL A 67 -8.50 4.80 -0.12
N ARG A 68 -8.85 5.29 1.09
CA ARG A 68 -9.65 4.55 2.07
C ARG A 68 -11.06 4.27 1.55
N GLN A 69 -11.72 5.24 0.95
CA GLN A 69 -13.09 5.06 0.45
C GLN A 69 -13.12 4.06 -0.71
N LYS A 70 -12.22 4.24 -1.70
CA LYS A 70 -12.13 3.33 -2.85
C LYS A 70 -11.78 1.90 -2.46
N SER A 71 -11.00 1.68 -1.40
CA SER A 71 -10.72 0.31 -0.96
C SER A 71 -11.98 -0.40 -0.49
N PHE A 72 -12.88 0.29 0.22
CA PHE A 72 -14.16 -0.30 0.63
C PHE A 72 -15.11 -0.53 -0.54
N ASP A 73 -15.12 0.38 -1.52
CA ASP A 73 -15.93 0.22 -2.73
C ASP A 73 -15.45 -0.98 -3.56
N THR A 74 -14.14 -1.22 -3.58
CA THR A 74 -13.53 -2.36 -4.28
C THR A 74 -13.79 -3.68 -3.55
N GLU A 75 -13.77 -3.70 -2.22
CA GLU A 75 -14.14 -4.88 -1.41
C GLU A 75 -15.64 -5.22 -1.54
N SER A 76 -16.50 -4.21 -1.67
CA SER A 76 -17.95 -4.41 -1.86
C SER A 76 -18.32 -5.02 -3.22
N GLY A 77 -17.37 -5.06 -4.17
CA GLY A 77 -17.53 -5.71 -5.48
C GLY A 77 -17.02 -7.15 -5.54
N ASN A 78 -16.26 -7.62 -4.55
CA ASN A 78 -15.72 -8.98 -4.48
C ASN A 78 -15.86 -9.51 -3.05
N GLY A 79 -17.07 -9.99 -2.74
CA GLY A 79 -17.32 -10.71 -1.49
C GLY A 79 -16.46 -11.97 -1.40
N ILE A 80 -15.54 -11.98 -0.45
CA ILE A 80 -15.07 -13.20 0.20
C ILE A 80 -14.72 -12.85 1.64
N ALA A 81 -15.49 -13.48 2.53
CA ALA A 81 -15.38 -13.45 3.99
C ALA A 81 -14.11 -14.13 4.51
#